data_AF-A0A7S0BWY8-F1
#
_entry.id   AF-A0A7S0BWY8-F1
#
_cell.length_a   1.000
_cell.length_b   1.000
_cell.length_c   1.000
_cell.angle_alpha   90.00
_cell.angle_beta   90.00
_cell.angle_gamma   90.00
#
_symmetry.space_group_name_H-M   'P 1'
#
loop_
_entity.id
_entity.type
_entity.pdbx_description
1 polymer ?
#
loop_
_entity_poly.entity_id
_entity_poly.type
_entity_poly.pdbx_seq_one_letter_code
_entity_poly.pdbx_strand_id
1 'polypeptide(L)'
;MDIDGEQLGIPDTSYKTTIRMPSGEFQRIIRDLQVLGDTCIISCTKEGIKFSVSGDMGTGNVLIRQNTSSDKEEDHVIIDMDEPVELTFALRYLNFFTKATGLGKRVVLSMSPEVPIVVEYPIEDTGDIKFYLAPKIDDEETA
;
A
#
# COMPACT_ATOMS: atom_id res chain seq x y z
N MET A 1 16.77 27.17 -13.89
CA MET A 1 16.97 26.54 -12.57
C MET A 1 17.07 25.06 -12.89
N ASP A 2 18.28 24.63 -13.26
CA ASP A 2 18.52 23.25 -13.67
C ASP A 2 18.52 22.39 -12.42
N ILE A 3 17.48 21.59 -12.28
CA ILE A 3 17.40 20.58 -11.24
C ILE A 3 18.25 19.43 -11.77
N ASP A 4 19.51 19.35 -11.32
CA ASP A 4 20.32 18.14 -11.43
C ASP A 4 19.62 17.03 -10.63
N GLY A 5 18.64 16.40 -11.27
CA GLY A 5 17.94 15.25 -10.73
C GLY A 5 18.76 14.01 -11.04
N GLU A 6 19.38 13.42 -10.02
CA GLU A 6 19.91 12.06 -10.13
C GLU A 6 18.75 11.11 -10.44
N GLN A 7 18.65 10.70 -11.70
CA GLN A 7 17.61 9.79 -12.16
C GLN A 7 17.93 8.39 -11.64
N LEU A 8 17.24 7.99 -10.56
CA LEU A 8 17.23 6.62 -10.09
C LEU A 8 16.46 5.75 -11.10
N GLY A 9 17.13 4.73 -11.63
CA GLY A 9 16.47 3.72 -12.46
C GLY A 9 15.47 2.93 -11.63
N ILE A 10 14.25 2.74 -12.14
CA ILE A 10 13.26 1.86 -11.52
C ILE A 10 13.63 0.43 -11.93
N PRO A 11 13.94 -0.47 -10.97
CA PRO A 11 14.24 -1.85 -11.30
C PRO A 11 12.97 -2.61 -11.72
N ASP A 12 13.12 -3.54 -12.67
CA ASP A 12 12.08 -4.50 -13.05
C ASP A 12 11.93 -5.56 -11.95
N THR A 13 11.21 -5.21 -10.88
CA THR A 13 10.97 -6.10 -9.75
C THR A 13 9.69 -6.89 -9.96
N SER A 14 9.78 -8.22 -9.90
CA SER A 14 8.59 -9.09 -9.82
C SER A 14 8.01 -9.03 -8.41
N TYR A 15 6.82 -8.45 -8.25
CA TYR A 15 6.14 -8.40 -6.96
C TYR A 15 5.45 -9.72 -6.65
N LYS A 16 5.56 -10.18 -5.39
CA LYS A 16 4.95 -11.42 -4.90
C LYS A 16 3.45 -11.30 -4.67
N THR A 17 3.00 -10.09 -4.35
CA THR A 17 1.58 -9.79 -4.18
C THR A 17 1.23 -8.48 -4.87
N THR A 18 0.11 -8.46 -5.58
CA THR A 18 -0.52 -7.26 -6.14
C THR A 18 -1.97 -7.17 -5.68
N ILE A 19 -2.35 -6.05 -5.06
CA ILE A 19 -3.71 -5.79 -4.59
C ILE A 19 -4.29 -4.62 -5.36
N ARG A 20 -5.48 -4.79 -5.95
CA ARG A 20 -6.24 -3.71 -6.59
C ARG A 20 -7.50 -3.46 -5.78
N MET A 21 -7.66 -2.26 -5.24
CA MET A 21 -8.79 -1.92 -4.37
C MET A 21 -9.27 -0.49 -4.58
N PRO A 22 -10.47 -0.11 -4.08
CA PRO A 22 -10.94 1.27 -4.15
C PRO A 22 -9.98 2.24 -3.45
N SER A 23 -9.58 3.31 -4.16
CA SER A 23 -8.63 4.30 -3.65
C SER A 23 -9.17 5.07 -2.44
N GLY A 24 -10.48 5.28 -2.38
CA GLY A 24 -11.17 5.91 -1.26
C GLY A 24 -11.13 5.06 0.01
N GLU A 25 -11.26 3.74 -0.12
CA GLU A 25 -11.19 2.83 1.03
C GLU A 25 -9.77 2.76 1.58
N PHE A 26 -8.76 2.66 0.70
CA PHE A 26 -7.36 2.74 1.12
C PHE A 26 -7.05 4.05 1.85
N GLN A 27 -7.48 5.19 1.31
CA GLN A 27 -7.30 6.49 1.97
C GLN A 27 -7.94 6.53 3.36
N ARG A 28 -9.17 6.03 3.47
CA ARG A 28 -9.89 5.98 4.75
C ARG A 28 -9.13 5.15 5.77
N ILE A 29 -8.69 3.95 5.40
CA ILE A 29 -7.95 3.04 6.29
C ILE A 29 -6.68 3.70 6.81
N ILE A 30 -5.86 4.28 5.92
CA ILE A 30 -4.62 4.93 6.32
C ILE A 30 -4.88 6.11 7.26
N ARG A 31 -5.92 6.92 7.01
CA ARG A 31 -6.30 8.05 7.86
C ARG A 31 -6.77 7.59 9.24
N ASP A 32 -7.66 6.60 9.28
CA ASP A 32 -8.25 6.10 10.52
C ASP A 32 -7.17 5.44 11.40
N LEU A 33 -6.28 4.66 10.79
CA LEU A 33 -5.19 3.98 11.49
C LEU A 33 -4.10 4.92 12.00
N GLN A 34 -3.85 6.05 11.32
CA GLN A 34 -2.88 7.05 11.76
C GLN A 34 -3.25 7.70 13.11
N VAL A 35 -4.54 7.69 13.48
CA VAL A 35 -4.96 8.18 14.81
C VAL A 35 -4.42 7.30 15.93
N LEU A 36 -4.18 6.00 15.67
CA LEU A 36 -3.77 5.02 16.68
C LEU A 36 -2.25 4.89 16.82
N GLY A 37 -1.49 5.16 15.75
CA GLY A 37 -0.03 5.06 15.76
C GLY A 37 0.63 5.47 14.45
N ASP A 38 1.96 5.50 14.45
CA ASP A 38 2.77 6.00 13.32
C ASP A 38 3.24 4.91 12.35
N THR A 39 3.07 3.65 12.73
CA THR A 39 3.57 2.48 12.00
C THR A 39 2.43 1.53 11.68
N CYS A 40 2.32 1.12 10.42
CA CYS A 40 1.34 0.14 9.96
C CYS A 40 2.04 -1.09 9.39
N ILE A 41 1.62 -2.26 9.85
CA ILE A 41 1.96 -3.55 9.28
C ILE A 41 0.91 -3.86 8.21
N ILE A 42 1.34 -4.03 6.97
CA ILE A 42 0.49 -4.46 5.85
C ILE A 42 0.85 -5.91 5.56
N SER A 43 -0.13 -6.80 5.71
CA SER A 43 0.03 -8.24 5.58
C SER A 43 -0.97 -8.77 4.56
N CYS A 44 -0.51 -9.47 3.54
CA CYS A 44 -1.35 -10.15 2.57
C CYS A 44 -1.19 -11.65 2.71
N THR A 45 -2.31 -12.33 2.94
CA THR A 45 -2.39 -13.78 3.07
C THR A 45 -3.57 -14.32 2.26
N LYS A 46 -3.82 -15.63 2.32
CA LYS A 46 -5.00 -16.26 1.70
C LYS A 46 -6.33 -15.73 2.24
N GLU A 47 -6.32 -15.13 3.44
CA GLU A 47 -7.53 -14.55 4.01
C GLU A 47 -7.89 -13.20 3.39
N GLY A 48 -6.90 -12.45 2.91
CA GLY A 48 -7.05 -11.10 2.39
C GLY A 48 -5.86 -10.20 2.75
N ILE A 49 -6.05 -8.91 2.52
CA ILE A 49 -5.09 -7.87 2.93
C ILE A 49 -5.50 -7.30 4.28
N LYS A 50 -4.56 -7.29 5.22
CA LYS A 50 -4.72 -6.80 6.59
C LYS A 50 -3.82 -5.60 6.84
N PHE A 51 -4.39 -4.54 7.39
CA PHE A 51 -3.69 -3.36 7.90
C PHE A 51 -3.75 -3.37 9.42
N SER A 52 -2.60 -3.38 10.08
CA SER A 52 -2.51 -3.47 11.54
C SER A 52 -1.66 -2.34 12.09
N VAL A 53 -2.13 -1.70 13.16
CA VAL A 53 -1.39 -0.68 13.92
C VAL A 53 -1.44 -1.02 15.39
N SER A 54 -0.33 -0.80 16.07
CA SER A 54 -0.24 -0.82 17.53
C SER A 54 0.40 0.48 17.99
N GLY A 55 -0.27 1.21 18.87
CA GLY A 55 0.27 2.42 19.49
C GLY A 55 -0.30 2.63 20.89
N ASP A 56 0.03 3.76 21.51
CA ASP A 56 -0.21 4.00 22.94
C ASP A 56 -1.70 4.01 23.31
N MET A 57 -2.56 4.43 22.38
CA MET A 57 -4.01 4.51 22.59
C MET A 57 -4.73 3.19 22.30
N GLY A 58 -4.04 2.18 21.75
CA GLY A 58 -4.58 0.86 21.47
C GLY A 58 -4.10 0.26 20.16
N THR A 59 -4.79 -0.80 19.72
CA THR A 59 -4.50 -1.52 18.49
C THR A 59 -5.65 -1.40 17.49
N GLY A 60 -5.32 -1.28 16.21
CA GLY A 60 -6.26 -1.22 15.10
C GLY A 60 -5.96 -2.32 14.10
N ASN A 61 -6.98 -3.04 13.65
CA ASN A 61 -6.85 -4.09 12.64
C ASN A 61 -7.99 -3.96 11.63
N VAL A 62 -7.65 -3.81 10.35
CA VAL A 62 -8.61 -3.81 9.25
C VAL A 62 -8.24 -4.92 8.29
N LEU A 63 -9.16 -5.87 8.09
CA LEU A 63 -9.00 -6.97 7.13
C LEU A 63 -9.97 -6.78 5.97
N ILE A 64 -9.44 -6.69 4.76
CA ILE A 64 -10.22 -6.66 3.53
C ILE A 64 -10.01 -7.98 2.81
N ARG A 65 -11.12 -8.68 2.54
CA ARG A 65 -11.13 -9.90 1.74
C ARG A 65 -11.36 -9.56 0.28
N GLN A 66 -10.85 -10.42 -0.60
CA GLN A 66 -11.16 -10.35 -2.03
C GLN A 66 -12.68 -10.35 -2.24
N ASN A 67 -13.17 -9.42 -3.05
CA ASN A 67 -14.59 -9.28 -3.30
C ASN A 67 -14.84 -8.77 -4.73
N THR A 68 -15.64 -9.54 -5.48
CA THR A 68 -16.10 -9.23 -6.84
C THR A 68 -17.62 -9.21 -6.95
N SER A 69 -18.34 -9.07 -5.84
CA SER A 69 -19.81 -9.15 -5.79
C SER A 69 -20.55 -7.85 -6.13
N SER A 70 -19.84 -6.72 -6.23
CA SER A 70 -20.44 -5.44 -6.63
C SER A 70 -20.68 -5.42 -8.15
N ASP A 71 -21.75 -4.77 -8.59
CA ASP A 71 -21.99 -4.54 -10.03
C ASP A 71 -20.97 -3.56 -10.65
N LYS A 72 -20.28 -2.77 -9.81
CA LYS A 72 -19.27 -1.81 -10.23
C LYS A 72 -17.87 -2.38 -10.01
N GLU A 73 -17.13 -2.60 -11.09
CA GLU A 73 -15.75 -3.11 -11.04
C GLU A 73 -14.81 -2.22 -10.21
N GLU A 74 -15.06 -0.90 -10.18
CA GLU A 74 -14.29 0.04 -9.38
C GLU A 74 -14.35 -0.22 -7.87
N ASP A 75 -15.41 -0.88 -7.39
CA ASP A 75 -15.60 -1.26 -6.00
C ASP A 75 -14.95 -2.62 -5.65
N HIS A 76 -14.47 -3.36 -6.65
CA HIS A 76 -13.91 -4.70 -6.44
C HIS A 76 -12.55 -4.64 -5.76
N VAL A 77 -12.32 -5.60 -4.87
CA VAL A 77 -11.01 -5.89 -4.30
C VAL A 77 -10.50 -7.15 -4.95
N ILE A 78 -9.39 -7.04 -5.68
CA ILE A 78 -8.72 -8.13 -6.39
C ILE A 78 -7.35 -8.33 -5.75
N ILE A 79 -7.00 -9.56 -5.42
CA ILE A 79 -5.73 -9.92 -4.79
C ILE A 79 -5.08 -10.99 -5.64
N ASP A 80 -3.97 -10.64 -6.30
CA ASP A 80 -3.10 -11.58 -7.00
C ASP A 80 -1.91 -11.87 -6.09
N MET A 81 -1.85 -13.07 -5.50
CA MET A 81 -0.83 -13.44 -4.51
C MET A 81 -0.12 -14.74 -4.93
N ASP A 82 1.19 -14.64 -5.19
CA ASP A 82 2.10 -15.77 -5.38
C ASP A 82 2.50 -16.35 -4.02
N GLU A 83 3.02 -15.48 -3.13
CA GLU A 83 3.46 -15.81 -1.78
C GLU A 83 2.91 -14.79 -0.77
N PRO A 84 2.60 -15.20 0.49
CA PRO A 84 2.24 -14.26 1.54
C PRO A 84 3.35 -13.25 1.81
N VAL A 85 2.98 -11.99 2.04
CA VAL A 85 3.93 -10.91 2.31
C VAL A 85 3.44 -10.09 3.49
N GLU A 86 4.34 -9.81 4.44
CA GLU A 86 4.09 -8.90 5.56
C GLU A 86 5.22 -7.90 5.65
N LEU A 87 4.89 -6.60 5.64
CA LEU A 87 5.86 -5.52 5.67
C LEU A 87 5.36 -4.37 6.54
N THR A 88 6.30 -3.67 7.17
CA THR A 88 6.03 -2.59 8.10
C THR A 88 6.34 -1.24 7.46
N PHE A 89 5.46 -0.25 7.59
CA PHE A 89 5.62 1.07 6.95
C PHE A 89 5.29 2.22 7.89
N ALA A 90 5.94 3.37 7.68
CA ALA A 90 5.55 4.62 8.32
C ALA A 90 4.26 5.19 7.70
N LEU A 91 3.20 5.29 8.50
CA LEU A 91 1.88 5.77 8.09
C LEU A 91 1.90 7.20 7.57
N ARG A 92 2.81 8.03 8.08
CA ARG A 92 3.01 9.41 7.62
C ARG A 92 3.19 9.49 6.09
N TYR A 93 4.02 8.60 5.52
CA TYR A 93 4.29 8.60 4.08
C TYR A 93 3.13 7.99 3.28
N LEU A 94 2.53 6.91 3.78
CA LEU A 94 1.32 6.35 3.17
C LEU A 94 0.21 7.40 3.10
N ASN A 95 0.02 8.21 4.15
CA ASN A 95 -0.97 9.30 4.13
C ASN A 95 -0.63 10.36 3.08
N PHE A 96 0.65 10.70 2.85
CA PHE A 96 1.03 11.58 1.74
C PHE A 96 0.64 11.01 0.38
N PHE A 97 0.80 9.70 0.17
CA PHE A 97 0.42 9.05 -1.08
C PHE A 97 -1.09 9.06 -1.30
N THR A 98 -1.89 8.95 -0.24
CA THR A 98 -3.36 9.02 -0.33
C THR A 98 -3.90 10.38 -0.78
N LYS A 99 -3.05 11.41 -0.91
CA LYS A 99 -3.43 12.67 -1.57
C LYS A 99 -3.71 12.49 -3.06
N ALA A 100 -3.15 11.44 -3.68
CA ALA A 100 -3.39 11.07 -5.07
C ALA A 100 -4.73 10.35 -5.30
N THR A 101 -5.50 10.03 -4.25
CA THR A 101 -6.80 9.33 -4.35
C THR A 101 -7.79 9.99 -5.31
N GLY A 102 -7.71 11.31 -5.53
CA GLY A 102 -8.56 12.02 -6.49
C GLY A 102 -8.25 11.75 -7.97
N LEU A 103 -7.12 11.12 -8.29
CA LEU A 103 -6.68 10.88 -9.67
C LEU A 103 -7.35 9.67 -10.32
N GLY A 104 -7.82 8.73 -9.52
CA GLY A 104 -8.41 7.48 -9.98
C GLY A 104 -9.19 6.79 -8.89
N LYS A 105 -10.21 6.02 -9.28
CA LYS A 105 -11.09 5.32 -8.34
C LYS A 105 -10.45 4.09 -7.70
N ARG A 106 -9.31 3.65 -8.22
CA ARG A 106 -8.58 2.46 -7.80
C ARG A 106 -7.15 2.80 -7.42
N VAL A 107 -6.62 2.04 -6.49
CA VAL A 107 -5.19 2.03 -6.13
C VAL A 107 -4.67 0.61 -6.29
N VAL A 108 -3.42 0.49 -6.73
CA VAL A 108 -2.70 -0.77 -6.85
C VAL A 108 -1.55 -0.78 -5.87
N LEU A 109 -1.52 -1.77 -4.99
CA LEU A 109 -0.45 -2.00 -4.02
C LEU A 109 0.37 -3.21 -4.48
N SER A 110 1.64 -3.01 -4.77
CA SER A 110 2.56 -4.09 -5.16
C SER A 110 3.61 -4.30 -4.09
N MET A 111 3.71 -5.52 -3.58
CA MET A 111 4.51 -5.86 -2.40
C MET A 111 5.37 -7.10 -2.66
N SER A 112 6.59 -7.07 -2.16
CA SER A 112 7.51 -8.21 -2.09
C SER A 112 8.49 -7.99 -0.93
N PRO A 113 9.01 -9.05 -0.29
CA PRO A 113 10.04 -8.90 0.73
C PRO A 113 11.25 -8.10 0.22
N GLU A 114 11.91 -7.38 1.12
CA GLU A 114 13.18 -6.66 0.89
C GLU A 114 13.15 -5.56 -0.18
N VAL A 115 11.98 -5.24 -0.75
CA VAL A 115 11.82 -4.16 -1.73
C VAL A 115 10.77 -3.15 -1.28
N PRO A 116 10.82 -1.90 -1.76
CA PRO A 116 9.79 -0.91 -1.47
C PRO A 116 8.40 -1.38 -1.90
N ILE A 117 7.37 -1.02 -1.12
CA ILE A 117 5.99 -1.09 -1.62
C ILE A 117 5.81 -0.07 -2.72
N VAL A 118 5.10 -0.46 -3.78
CA VAL A 118 4.62 0.45 -4.81
C VAL A 118 3.15 0.73 -4.59
N VAL A 119 2.83 2.01 -4.43
CA VAL A 119 1.45 2.51 -4.40
C VAL A 119 1.21 3.25 -5.71
N GLU A 120 0.43 2.63 -6.59
CA GLU A 120 0.14 3.13 -7.92
C GLU A 120 -1.30 3.63 -8.02
N TYR A 121 -1.45 4.82 -8.59
CA TYR A 121 -2.73 5.43 -8.94
C TYR A 121 -2.80 5.57 -10.47
N PRO A 122 -3.52 4.67 -11.17
CA PRO A 122 -3.76 4.78 -12.60
C PRO A 122 -4.61 6.01 -12.92
N ILE A 123 -4.27 6.72 -14.00
CA ILE A 123 -4.96 7.91 -14.52
C ILE A 123 -5.54 7.56 -15.90
N GLU A 124 -6.66 6.85 -15.90
CA GLU A 124 -7.37 6.40 -17.11
C GLU A 124 -6.37 5.86 -18.15
N ASP A 125 -6.41 6.39 -19.37
CA ASP A 125 -5.52 6.00 -20.48
C ASP A 125 -4.28 6.90 -20.61
N THR A 126 -4.07 7.83 -19.68
CA THR A 126 -3.01 8.86 -19.78
C THR A 126 -1.70 8.42 -19.13
N GLY A 127 -1.76 7.54 -18.12
CA GLY A 127 -0.59 7.04 -17.41
C GLY A 127 -0.89 6.68 -15.97
N ASP A 128 0.13 6.74 -15.11
CA ASP A 128 0.01 6.42 -13.69
C ASP A 128 0.91 7.32 -12.83
N ILE A 129 0.63 7.37 -11.53
CA ILE A 129 1.57 7.88 -10.52
C ILE A 129 1.94 6.73 -9.60
N LYS A 130 3.25 6.47 -9.48
CA LYS A 130 3.80 5.43 -8.59
C LYS A 130 4.59 6.06 -7.47
N PHE A 131 4.23 5.72 -6.24
CA PHE A 131 4.99 6.05 -5.04
C PHE A 131 5.71 4.82 -4.53
N TYR A 132 6.99 4.99 -4.21
CA TYR A 132 7.84 3.93 -3.66
C TYR A 132 8.14 4.26 -2.20
N LEU A 133 7.92 3.30 -1.31
CA LEU A 133 8.24 3.44 0.11
C LEU A 133 8.96 2.21 0.62
N ALA A 134 10.18 2.41 1.08
CA ALA A 134 10.95 1.34 1.72
C ALA A 134 10.23 0.88 3.00
N PRO A 135 10.19 -0.44 3.26
CA PRO A 135 9.72 -0.95 4.54
C PRO A 135 10.63 -0.46 5.67
N LYS A 136 10.07 -0.33 6.88
CA LYS A 136 10.87 -0.23 8.10
C LYS A 136 11.53 -1.58 8.34
N ILE A 137 12.84 -1.55 8.56
CA ILE A 137 13.60 -2.68 9.06
C ILE A 137 13.53 -2.55 10.58
N ASP A 138 13.10 -3.59 11.29
CA ASP A 138 13.26 -3.60 12.75
C ASP A 138 14.76 -3.80 13.03
N ASP A 139 15.34 -2.87 13.79
CA ASP A 139 16.78 -2.89 14.16
C ASP A 139 17.17 -4.16 14.99
N GLU A 140 16.21 -5.01 15.35
CA GLU A 140 16.40 -6.23 16.15
C GLU A 140 16.91 -7.46 15.36
N GLU A 141 16.94 -7.44 14.03
CA GLU A 141 17.52 -8.56 13.22
C GLU A 141 19.05 -8.45 13.04
N THR A 142 19.70 -7.45 13.63
CA THR A 142 21.16 -7.22 13.55
C THR A 142 21.95 -7.48 14.84
N ALA A 143 21.39 -8.18 15.83
CA ALA A 143 22.08 -8.53 17.08
C ALA A 143 22.50 -10.01 17.18
#